data_AF-A0A831SXQ4-F1
#
_entry.id   AF-A0A831SXQ4-F1
#
_cell.length_a   1.000
_cell.length_b   1.000
_cell.length_c   1.000
_cell.angle_alpha   90.00
_cell.angle_beta   90.00
_cell.angle_gamma   90.00
#
_symmetry.space_group_name_H-M   'P 1'
#
loop_
_entity.id
_entity.type
_entity.pdbx_description
1 polymer ?
#
loop_
_entity_poly.entity_id
_entity_poly.type
_entity_poly.pdbx_seq_one_letter_code
_entity_poly.pdbx_strand_id
1 'polypeptide(L)' 'MAVEVGDVAPDFELPSHNGNKVKLSDFRGKKNVFIAFYPLAWTPV' A
#
# COMPACT_ATOMS: atom_id res chain seq x y z
N MET A 1 -15.92 6.49 0.31
CA MET A 1 -15.66 7.27 -0.91
C MET A 1 -14.47 6.67 -1.61
N ALA A 2 -14.49 6.59 -2.94
CA ALA A 2 -13.33 6.13 -3.70
C ALA A 2 -12.24 7.22 -3.67
N VAL A 3 -10.97 6.81 -3.74
CA VAL A 3 -9.84 7.75 -3.85
C VAL A 3 -9.80 8.29 -5.29
N GLU A 4 -9.66 9.60 -5.44
CA GLU A 4 -9.57 10.26 -6.74
C GLU A 4 -8.14 10.71 -7.06
N VAL A 5 -7.89 11.05 -8.33
CA VAL A 5 -6.58 11.57 -8.74
C VAL A 5 -6.35 12.94 -8.12
N GLY A 6 -5.21 13.10 -7.45
CA GLY A 6 -4.85 14.32 -6.73
C GLY A 6 -5.12 14.25 -5.23
N ASP A 7 -5.91 13.28 -4.78
CA ASP A 7 -6.12 13.04 -3.35
C ASP A 7 -4.81 12.63 -2.67
N VAL A 8 -4.65 13.08 -1.43
CA VAL A 8 -3.60 12.54 -0.57
C VAL A 8 -3.96 11.10 -0.22
N ALA A 9 -3.10 10.16 -0.64
CA ALA A 9 -3.27 8.75 -0.31
C ALA A 9 -3.46 8.55 1.21
N PRO A 10 -4.53 7.85 1.66
CA PRO A 10 -4.75 7.56 3.07
C PRO A 10 -3.59 6.78 3.66
N ASP A 11 -3.12 7.18 4.84
CA ASP A 11 -2.03 6.49 5.51
C ASP A 11 -2.53 5.18 6.13
N PHE A 12 -1.68 4.16 6.09
CA PHE A 12 -1.94 2.87 6.74
C PHE A 12 -0.64 2.25 7.19
N GLU A 13 -0.74 1.40 8.21
CA GLU A 13 0.34 0.55 8.70
C GLU A 13 -0.14 -0.90 8.71
N LEU A 14 0.55 -1.77 7.98
CA LEU A 14 0.18 -3.18 7.86
C LEU A 14 1.38 -4.09 8.14
N PRO A 15 1.16 -5.30 8.70
CA PRO A 15 2.21 -6.29 8.80
C PRO A 15 2.63 -6.77 7.41
N SER A 16 3.93 -6.94 7.20
CA SER A 16 4.49 -7.58 6.02
C SER A 16 4.72 -9.08 6.25
N HIS A 17 4.95 -9.81 5.16
CA HIS A 17 5.34 -11.23 5.22
C HIS A 17 6.66 -11.49 5.95
N ASN A 18 7.48 -10.45 6.15
CA ASN A 18 8.77 -10.55 6.85
C ASN A 18 8.69 -10.21 8.35
N GLY A 19 7.48 -10.12 8.92
CA GLY A 19 7.26 -9.83 10.34
C GLY A 19 7.44 -8.37 10.74
N ASN A 20 7.91 -7.50 9.82
CA ASN A 20 7.99 -6.06 10.04
C ASN A 20 6.67 -5.39 9.69
N LYS A 21 6.39 -4.25 10.33
CA LYS A 21 5.32 -3.35 9.90
C LYS A 21 5.81 -2.44 8.78
N VAL A 22 4.92 -2.15 7.82
CA VAL A 22 5.17 -1.21 6.72
C VAL A 22 4.12 -0.11 6.81
N LYS A 23 4.59 1.13 6.89
CA LYS A 23 3.75 2.32 6.93
C LYS A 23 3.90 3.13 5.64
N LEU A 24 2.79 3.51 5.02
CA LEU A 24 2.83 4.25 3.75
C LEU A 24 3.56 5.59 3.89
N SER A 25 3.36 6.30 5.01
CA SER A 25 4.02 7.59 5.28
C SER A 25 5.54 7.54 5.26
N ASP A 26 6.17 6.39 5.53
CA ASP A 26 7.63 6.27 5.64
C ASP A 26 8.35 6.52 4.31
N PHE A 27 7.63 6.37 3.20
CA PHE A 27 8.10 6.56 1.84
C PHE A 27 7.84 7.96 1.28
N ARG A 28 7.01 8.76 1.94
CA ARG A 28 6.61 10.10 1.47
C ARG A 28 7.85 10.98 1.27
N GLY A 29 7.98 11.57 0.09
CA GLY A 29 9.12 12.42 -0.29
C GLY A 29 10.44 11.68 -0.58
N LYS A 30 10.47 10.34 -0.45
CA LYS A 30 11.68 9.54 -0.70
C LYS A 30 11.61 8.75 -1.99
N LYS A 31 10.42 8.23 -2.34
CA LYS A 31 10.20 7.42 -3.55
C LYS A 31 8.73 7.38 -3.95
N ASN A 32 8.47 7.08 -5.22
CA ASN A 32 7.13 6.74 -5.69
C ASN A 32 6.73 5.36 -5.15
N VAL A 33 5.45 5.18 -4.82
CA VAL A 33 4.90 3.93 -4.27
C VAL A 33 3.73 3.49 -5.14
N PHE A 34 3.73 2.21 -5.52
CA PHE A 34 2.64 1.56 -6.22
C PHE A 34 1.97 0.55 -5.29
N ILE A 35 0.64 0.59 -5.19
CA ILE A 35 -0.15 -0.28 -4.32
C ILE A 35 -1.06 -1.13 -5.20
N ALA A 36 -0.88 -2.45 -5.15
CA ALA A 36 -1.71 -3.40 -5.85
C ALA A 36 -2.56 -4.18 -4.83
N PHE A 37 -3.89 -4.10 -4.96
CA PHE A 37 -4.83 -4.92 -4.22
C PHE A 37 -5.18 -6.15 -5.06
N TYR A 38 -4.95 -7.34 -4.51
CA TYR A 38 -5.30 -8.61 -5.16
C TYR A 38 -6.01 -9.54 -4.16
N PRO A 39 -6.87 -10.47 -4.62
CA PRO A 39 -7.80 -11.16 -3.73
C PRO A 39 -7.13 -12.17 -2.80
N LEU A 40 -6.27 -13.04 -3.34
CA LEU A 40 -5.67 -14.13 -2.58
C LEU A 40 -4.36 -14.58 -3.22
N ALA A 41 -3.39 -14.94 -2.38
CA ALA A 41 -2.16 -15.59 -2.83
C ALA A 41 -2.46 -16.97 -3.44
N TRP A 42 -1.62 -17.42 -4.38
CA TRP A 42 -1.68 -18.78 -4.97
C TRP A 42 -2.97 -19.09 -5.74
N THR A 43 -3.58 -18.09 -6.36
CA THR A 43 -4.73 -18.27 -7.27
C THR A 43 -4.34 -17.98 -8.72
N PRO A 44 -4.88 -18.71 -9.71
CA PRO A 44 -4.74 -18.34 -11.12
C PRO A 44 -5.32 -16.95 -11.39
N VAL A 45 -4.80 -16.30 -12.44
CA VAL A 45 -5.35 -15.06 -13.00
C VAL A 45 -6.44 -15.33 -14.02
#